data_AF-A0A7V9IUY7-F1
#
_entry.id   AF-A0A7V9IUY7-F1
#
_cell.length_a   1.000
_cell.length_b   1.000
_cell.length_c   1.000
_cell.angle_alpha   90.00
_cell.angle_beta   90.00
_cell.angle_gamma   90.00
#
_symmetry.space_group_name_H-M   'P 1'
#
loop_
_entity.id
_entity.type
_entity.pdbx_description
1 polymer ?
#
loop_
_entity_poly.entity_id
_entity_poly.type
_entity_poly.pdbx_seq_one_letter_code
_entity_poly.pdbx_strand_id
1 'polypeptide(L)'
;FCHGTPRDDDEVVLVDTRLERWAEVFEDLSDDVQTVVCGHTHMPFVRLVDRRLVINPGSLGMPYGRAGGSWALLAEGSVTLRHTPIDVRAVCEEVAQQSTYPGVREWVEYFVTSASSDAEALRTFAPRDGRETT
;
A
#
# COMPACT_ATOMS: atom_id res chain seq x y z
N PHE A 1 13.14 4.62 -1.98
CA PHE A 1 11.98 4.04 -2.70
C PHE A 1 12.18 2.54 -2.72
N CYS A 2 11.18 1.77 -2.29
CA CYS A 2 11.18 0.30 -2.26
C CYS A 2 9.77 -0.23 -2.49
N HIS A 3 9.58 -1.53 -2.77
CA HIS A 3 8.24 -2.10 -2.90
C HIS A 3 7.62 -2.40 -1.52
N GLY A 4 8.21 -3.33 -0.76
CA GLY A 4 7.80 -3.66 0.62
C GLY A 4 8.56 -2.81 1.62
N THR A 5 9.78 -3.25 1.95
CA THR A 5 10.72 -2.53 2.80
C THR A 5 12.06 -2.33 2.11
N PRO A 6 13.00 -1.53 2.67
CA PRO A 6 14.32 -1.36 2.06
C PRO A 6 15.15 -2.64 1.94
N ARG A 7 14.82 -3.70 2.69
CA ARG A 7 15.57 -4.96 2.73
C ARG A 7 14.88 -6.13 2.03
N ASP A 8 13.56 -6.07 1.85
CA ASP A 8 12.77 -7.16 1.26
C ASP A 8 11.49 -6.62 0.60
N ASP A 9 11.23 -7.03 -0.63
CA ASP A 9 10.04 -6.62 -1.39
C ASP A 9 8.75 -7.28 -0.88
N ASP A 10 8.85 -8.46 -0.26
CA ASP A 10 7.69 -9.23 0.24
C ASP A 10 7.38 -8.99 1.72
N GLU A 11 8.22 -8.19 2.39
CA GLU A 11 8.04 -7.83 3.79
C GLU A 11 6.92 -6.80 3.98
N VAL A 12 6.02 -7.11 4.92
CA VAL A 12 4.83 -6.31 5.18
C VAL A 12 5.08 -5.32 6.31
N VAL A 13 4.77 -4.05 6.03
CA VAL A 13 4.64 -2.99 7.01
C VAL A 13 3.34 -2.21 6.78
N LEU A 14 2.66 -1.90 7.87
CA LEU A 14 1.32 -1.33 7.93
C LEU A 14 1.35 0.03 8.65
N VAL A 15 0.27 0.81 8.49
CA VAL A 15 0.15 2.11 9.15
C VAL A 15 0.24 2.01 10.67
N ASP A 16 -0.12 0.86 11.25
CA ASP A 16 -0.12 0.58 12.68
C ASP A 16 0.96 -0.43 13.13
N THR A 17 1.93 -0.76 12.25
CA THR A 17 3.08 -1.60 12.61
C THR A 17 3.81 -1.03 13.83
N ARG A 18 4.24 -1.92 14.73
CA ARG A 18 4.90 -1.57 15.99
C ARG A 18 6.24 -0.87 15.75
N LEU A 19 6.65 0.01 16.68
CA LEU A 19 7.90 0.77 16.54
C LEU A 19 9.12 -0.14 16.51
N GLU A 20 9.11 -1.24 17.26
CA GLU A 20 10.21 -2.21 17.31
C GLU A 20 10.38 -2.88 15.94
N ARG A 21 9.28 -3.25 15.28
CA ARG A 21 9.32 -3.83 13.94
C ARG A 21 9.85 -2.84 12.91
N TRP A 22 9.46 -1.57 13.00
CA TRP A 22 10.03 -0.54 12.14
C TRP A 22 11.54 -0.36 12.33
N ALA A 23 12.03 -0.44 13.58
CA ALA A 23 13.45 -0.37 13.88
C ALA A 23 14.22 -1.55 13.23
N GLU A 24 13.68 -2.78 13.32
CA GLU A 24 14.25 -3.95 12.64
C GLU A 24 14.31 -3.77 11.11
N VAL A 25 13.22 -3.25 10.53
CA VAL A 25 13.11 -3.05 9.08
C VAL A 25 14.09 -1.99 8.56
N PHE A 26 14.46 -1.01 9.41
CA PHE A 26 15.36 0.08 9.07
C PHE A 26 16.78 -0.07 9.64
N GLU A 27 17.12 -1.23 10.24
CA GLU A 27 18.40 -1.45 10.93
C GLU A 27 19.61 -1.11 10.04
N ASP A 28 19.59 -1.52 8.77
CA ASP A 28 20.68 -1.29 7.82
C ASP A 28 20.52 0.01 7.01
N LEU A 29 19.48 0.80 7.27
CA LEU A 29 19.19 2.01 6.50
C LEU A 29 20.01 3.19 7.03
N SER A 30 20.88 3.76 6.19
CA SER A 30 21.67 4.96 6.52
C SER A 30 20.84 6.06 7.18
N ASP A 31 21.37 6.66 8.25
CA ASP A 31 20.75 7.77 8.99
C ASP A 31 20.44 9.01 8.14
N ASP A 32 21.10 9.18 6.99
CA ASP A 32 20.83 10.30 6.09
C ASP A 32 19.50 10.15 5.33
N VAL A 33 18.90 8.96 5.31
CA VAL A 33 17.62 8.70 4.62
C VAL A 33 16.43 9.14 5.46
N GLN A 34 16.05 10.42 5.35
CA GLN A 34 14.95 10.97 6.16
C GLN A 34 13.54 10.57 5.68
N THR A 35 13.39 10.03 4.47
CA THR A 35 12.10 9.66 3.89
C THR A 35 12.17 8.31 3.17
N VAL A 36 11.22 7.42 3.46
CA VAL A 36 11.05 6.13 2.80
C VAL A 36 9.69 6.10 2.10
N VAL A 37 9.70 5.90 0.79
CA VAL A 37 8.48 5.65 0.01
C VAL A 37 8.43 4.16 -0.28
N CYS A 38 7.42 3.49 0.25
CA CYS A 38 7.13 2.07 0.05
C CYS A 38 5.75 1.89 -0.62
N GLY A 39 5.35 0.64 -0.82
CA GLY A 39 4.07 0.25 -1.39
C GLY A 39 3.61 -1.08 -0.78
N HIS A 40 3.45 -2.11 -1.62
CA HIS A 40 3.13 -3.49 -1.26
C HIS A 40 1.75 -3.73 -0.62
N THR A 41 1.36 -2.96 0.39
CA THR A 41 0.13 -3.18 1.16
C THR A 41 -1.07 -2.41 0.63
N HIS A 42 -0.87 -1.56 -0.38
CA HIS A 42 -1.91 -0.87 -1.16
C HIS A 42 -2.84 0.10 -0.40
N MET A 43 -2.66 0.24 0.91
CA MET A 43 -3.38 1.20 1.75
C MET A 43 -2.56 2.49 1.88
N PRO A 44 -3.10 3.65 1.46
CA PRO A 44 -2.35 4.89 1.50
C PRO A 44 -2.13 5.38 2.94
N PHE A 45 -0.90 5.74 3.30
CA PHE A 45 -0.59 6.38 4.58
C PHE A 45 0.66 7.26 4.50
N VAL A 46 0.73 8.22 5.43
CA VAL A 46 1.95 8.98 5.75
C VAL A 46 2.15 8.88 7.25
N ARG A 47 3.31 8.38 7.69
CA ARG A 47 3.60 8.12 9.10
C ARG A 47 5.02 8.58 9.45
N LEU A 48 5.18 9.18 10.63
CA LEU A 48 6.49 9.40 11.22
C LEU A 48 6.92 8.14 12.00
N VAL A 49 8.10 7.62 11.68
CA VAL A 49 8.68 6.40 12.25
C VAL A 49 10.12 6.69 12.65
N ASP A 50 10.37 6.80 13.96
CA ASP A 50 11.69 7.16 14.52
C ASP A 50 12.48 8.17 13.68
N ARG A 51 11.89 9.38 13.54
CA ARG A 51 12.43 10.52 12.79
C ARG A 51 12.39 10.42 11.26
N ARG A 52 12.03 9.26 10.69
CA ARG A 52 11.86 9.08 9.24
C ARG A 52 10.41 9.22 8.82
N LEU A 53 10.16 9.90 7.71
CA LEU A 53 8.84 9.95 7.09
C LEU A 53 8.63 8.72 6.22
N VAL A 54 7.63 7.90 6.53
CA VAL A 54 7.24 6.75 5.73
C VAL A 54 5.98 7.06 4.95
N ILE A 55 6.00 6.79 3.65
CA ILE A 55 4.94 7.09 2.71
C ILE A 55 4.56 5.82 1.99
N ASN A 56 3.30 5.41 2.10
CA ASN A 56 2.69 4.46 1.19
C ASN A 56 1.66 5.23 0.34
N PRO A 57 1.83 5.34 -0.99
CA PRO A 57 0.91 6.07 -1.84
C PRO A 57 -0.42 5.32 -2.06
N GLY A 58 -0.52 4.05 -1.62
CA GLY A 58 -1.64 3.18 -1.92
C GLY A 58 -1.48 2.47 -3.28
N SER A 59 -2.60 2.10 -3.89
CA SER A 59 -2.61 1.41 -5.19
C SER A 59 -3.53 2.09 -6.19
N LEU A 60 -3.12 2.05 -7.46
CA LEU A 60 -3.94 2.51 -8.59
C LEU A 60 -4.98 1.47 -9.03
N GLY A 61 -4.62 0.18 -8.99
CA GLY A 61 -5.42 -0.91 -9.58
C GLY A 61 -5.89 -1.98 -8.59
N MET A 62 -5.37 -1.97 -7.36
CA MET A 62 -5.77 -2.89 -6.29
C MET A 62 -5.94 -2.15 -4.96
N PRO A 63 -6.81 -1.11 -4.89
CA PRO A 63 -7.01 -0.36 -3.65
C PRO A 63 -7.70 -1.20 -2.57
N TYR A 64 -7.22 -1.08 -1.33
CA TYR A 64 -7.98 -1.47 -0.14
C TYR A 64 -8.53 -0.22 0.55
N GLY A 65 -9.82 -0.22 0.88
CA GLY A 65 -10.53 0.93 1.42
C GLY A 65 -11.44 1.62 0.40
N ARG A 66 -10.89 2.49 -0.46
CA ARG A 66 -11.69 3.31 -1.39
C ARG A 66 -11.32 3.01 -2.85
N ALA A 67 -12.32 2.62 -3.65
CA ALA A 67 -12.17 2.41 -5.10
C ALA A 67 -11.70 3.68 -5.84
N GLY A 68 -10.94 3.48 -6.91
CA GLY A 68 -10.20 4.53 -7.61
C GLY A 68 -8.71 4.53 -7.28
N GLY A 69 -7.96 5.37 -7.99
CA GLY A 69 -6.50 5.33 -7.92
C GLY A 69 -5.96 6.17 -6.76
N SER A 70 -5.29 5.53 -5.80
CA SER A 70 -4.55 6.23 -4.74
C SER A 70 -3.10 6.46 -5.16
N TRP A 71 -2.58 7.67 -4.89
CA TRP A 71 -1.21 8.06 -5.20
C TRP A 71 -0.72 9.17 -4.26
N ALA A 72 0.58 9.47 -4.26
CA ALA A 72 1.14 10.57 -3.47
C ALA A 72 1.79 11.63 -4.37
N LEU A 73 1.55 12.91 -4.08
CA LEU A 73 2.29 14.03 -4.64
C LEU A 73 3.42 14.42 -3.68
N LEU A 74 4.66 14.36 -4.17
CA LEU A 74 5.85 14.88 -3.48
C LEU A 74 6.24 16.20 -4.13
N ALA A 75 6.06 17.31 -3.42
CA ALA A 75 6.33 18.64 -3.96
C ALA A 75 6.79 19.57 -2.84
N GLU A 76 7.88 20.30 -3.08
CA GLU A 76 8.36 21.38 -2.19
C GLU A 76 8.53 20.94 -0.72
N GLY A 77 9.05 19.73 -0.50
CA GLY A 77 9.24 19.16 0.83
C GLY A 77 7.94 18.67 1.51
N SER A 78 6.81 18.75 0.83
CA SER A 78 5.51 18.29 1.32
C SER A 78 5.07 16.99 0.64
N VAL A 79 4.26 16.22 1.38
CA VAL A 79 3.63 14.99 0.90
C VAL A 79 2.12 15.17 0.96
N THR A 80 1.43 14.96 -0.15
CA THR A 80 -0.04 14.95 -0.19
C THR A 80 -0.53 13.62 -0.75
N LEU A 81 -1.31 12.88 0.03
CA LEU A 81 -2.05 11.73 -0.49
C LEU A 81 -3.18 12.23 -1.38
N ARG A 82 -3.29 11.66 -2.57
CA ARG A 82 -4.23 12.04 -3.61
C ARG A 82 -5.00 10.82 -4.07
N HIS A 83 -6.20 11.07 -4.56
CA HIS A 83 -7.09 10.06 -5.08
C HIS A 83 -7.70 10.55 -6.37
N THR A 84 -7.70 9.69 -7.38
CA THR A 84 -8.33 9.95 -8.67
C THR A 84 -9.54 9.02 -8.81
N PRO A 85 -10.77 9.57 -8.85
CA PRO A 85 -11.95 8.79 -9.20
C PRO A 85 -11.81 8.19 -10.59
N ILE A 86 -12.27 6.95 -10.76
CA ILE A 86 -12.31 6.24 -12.04
C ILE A 86 -13.72 5.70 -12.24
N ASP A 87 -14.09 5.47 -13.50
CA ASP A 87 -15.25 4.62 -13.81
C ASP A 87 -14.85 3.15 -13.57
N VAL A 88 -15.05 2.70 -12.33
CA VAL A 88 -14.70 1.35 -11.88
C VAL A 88 -15.33 0.29 -12.78
N ARG A 89 -16.59 0.49 -13.21
CA ARG A 89 -17.29 -0.47 -14.05
C ARG A 89 -16.63 -0.55 -15.42
N ALA A 90 -16.37 0.59 -16.05
CA ALA A 90 -15.71 0.62 -17.36
C ALA A 90 -14.31 -0.03 -17.29
N VAL A 91 -13.53 0.26 -16.24
CA VAL A 91 -12.20 -0.36 -16.03
C VAL A 91 -12.32 -1.87 -15.88
N CYS A 92 -13.25 -2.37 -15.06
CA CYS A 92 -13.46 -3.82 -14.92
C CYS A 92 -13.85 -4.47 -16.24
N GLU A 93 -14.78 -3.86 -17.00
CA GLU A 93 -15.22 -4.37 -18.29
C GLU A 93 -14.07 -4.39 -19.30
N GLU A 94 -13.27 -3.33 -19.37
CA GLU A 94 -12.13 -3.23 -20.28
C GLU A 94 -11.04 -4.26 -19.95
N VAL A 95 -10.62 -4.36 -18.68
CA VAL A 95 -9.59 -5.30 -18.25
C VAL A 95 -10.06 -6.75 -18.44
N ALA A 96 -11.32 -7.06 -18.14
CA ALA A 96 -11.88 -8.40 -18.35
C ALA A 96 -11.97 -8.80 -19.83
N GLN A 97 -12.07 -7.84 -20.75
CA GLN A 97 -12.08 -8.09 -22.20
C GLN A 97 -10.67 -8.24 -22.79
N GLN A 98 -9.71 -7.46 -22.30
CA GLN A 98 -8.38 -7.37 -22.90
C GLN A 98 -7.35 -8.33 -22.28
N SER A 99 -7.53 -8.71 -21.02
CA SER A 99 -6.58 -9.54 -20.30
C SER A 99 -6.77 -11.03 -20.59
N THR A 100 -5.66 -11.75 -20.73
CA THR A 100 -5.62 -13.22 -20.83
C THR A 100 -5.42 -13.92 -19.48
N TYR A 101 -5.36 -13.15 -18.38
CA TYR A 101 -5.14 -13.71 -17.05
C TYR A 101 -6.31 -14.62 -16.62
N PRO A 102 -6.05 -15.89 -16.25
CA PRO A 102 -7.10 -16.77 -15.75
C PRO A 102 -7.79 -16.18 -14.52
N GLY A 103 -9.12 -16.14 -14.53
CA GLY A 103 -9.89 -15.55 -13.44
C GLY A 103 -9.90 -14.01 -13.41
N VAL A 104 -9.47 -13.33 -14.48
CA VAL A 104 -9.41 -11.85 -14.50
C VAL A 104 -10.72 -11.18 -14.11
N ARG A 105 -11.87 -11.74 -14.48
CA ARG A 105 -13.18 -11.18 -14.13
C ARG A 105 -13.38 -11.11 -12.62
N GLU A 106 -13.16 -12.23 -11.93
CA GLU A 106 -13.24 -12.29 -10.47
C GLU A 106 -12.20 -11.36 -9.83
N TRP A 107 -10.98 -11.34 -10.39
CA TRP A 107 -9.90 -10.50 -9.91
C TRP A 107 -10.28 -9.00 -9.97
N VAL A 108 -10.80 -8.50 -11.09
CA VAL A 108 -11.16 -7.07 -11.22
C VAL A 108 -12.38 -6.73 -10.39
N GLU A 109 -13.37 -7.63 -10.33
CA GLU A 109 -14.56 -7.48 -9.51
C GLU A 109 -14.24 -7.45 -8.01
N TYR A 110 -13.12 -8.03 -7.58
CA TYR A 110 -12.64 -7.97 -6.20
C TYR A 110 -11.74 -6.75 -5.94
N PHE A 111 -10.68 -6.57 -6.74
CA PHE A 111 -9.62 -5.59 -6.43
C PHE A 111 -9.93 -4.19 -6.92
N VAL A 112 -10.38 -4.03 -8.17
CA VAL A 112 -10.60 -2.69 -8.76
C VAL A 112 -11.80 -1.99 -8.11
N THR A 113 -12.79 -2.78 -7.69
CA THR A 113 -13.97 -2.30 -6.93
C THR A 113 -13.65 -1.98 -5.47
N SER A 114 -12.46 -2.34 -4.98
CA SER A 114 -12.08 -2.22 -3.56
C SER A 114 -13.04 -2.98 -2.64
N ALA A 115 -13.30 -4.25 -2.95
CA ALA A 115 -14.24 -5.08 -2.18
C ALA A 115 -13.83 -5.24 -0.69
N SER A 116 -12.53 -5.19 -0.39
CA SER A 116 -12.02 -5.16 0.98
C SER A 116 -11.75 -3.73 1.46
N SER A 117 -12.25 -3.43 2.65
CA SER A 117 -11.86 -2.24 3.41
C SER A 117 -10.38 -2.28 3.81
N ASP A 118 -9.84 -1.12 4.17
CA ASP A 118 -8.51 -1.01 4.77
C ASP A 118 -8.44 -1.79 6.10
N ALA A 119 -9.51 -1.76 6.90
CA ALA A 119 -9.56 -2.50 8.16
C ALA A 119 -9.49 -4.03 7.95
N GLU A 120 -10.13 -4.56 6.91
CA GLU A 120 -10.01 -5.98 6.55
C GLU A 120 -8.60 -6.30 6.08
N ALA A 121 -8.04 -5.50 5.17
CA ALA A 121 -6.68 -5.69 4.67
C ALA A 121 -5.64 -5.59 5.81
N LEU A 122 -5.77 -4.64 6.73
CA LEU A 122 -4.93 -4.52 7.92
C LEU A 122 -4.97 -5.79 8.77
N ARG A 123 -6.16 -6.32 9.07
CA ARG A 123 -6.28 -7.57 9.85
C ARG A 123 -5.68 -8.77 9.12
N THR A 124 -5.90 -8.86 7.82
CA THR A 124 -5.34 -9.93 6.97
C THR A 124 -3.81 -9.87 6.93
N PHE A 125 -3.24 -8.67 6.90
CA PHE A 125 -1.79 -8.47 6.81
C PHE A 125 -1.08 -8.41 8.16
N ALA A 126 -1.76 -8.13 9.27
CA ALA A 126 -1.15 -7.98 10.59
C ALA A 126 -0.28 -9.18 11.01
N PRO A 127 -0.63 -10.46 10.76
CA PRO A 127 0.27 -11.57 11.09
C PRO A 127 1.61 -11.52 10.36
N ARG A 128 1.67 -10.87 9.19
CA ARG A 128 2.88 -10.75 8.37
C ARG A 128 3.80 -9.61 8.81
N ASP A 129 3.33 -8.69 9.66
CA ASP A 129 4.18 -7.65 10.25
C ASP A 129 4.75 -8.05 11.62
N GLY A 130 4.59 -9.32 12.01
CA GLY A 130 5.17 -9.90 13.22
C GLY A 130 4.32 -9.69 14.48
N ARG A 131 3.02 -9.38 14.35
CA ARG A 131 2.05 -9.40 15.45
C ARG A 131 1.31 -10.73 15.52
N GLU A 132 1.04 -11.23 16.72
CA GLU A 132 0.18 -12.40 16.90
C GLU A 132 -1.28 -12.04 16.59
N THR A 133 -2.01 -12.95 15.95
CA THR A 133 -3.46 -12.81 15.75
C THR A 133 -4.15 -12.99 17.09
N THR A 134 -4.63 -11.90 17.69
CA THR A 134 -5.50 -11.95 18.88
C THR A 134 -6.89 -12.44 18.52
#